data_AF-A0A351F5L5-F1
#
_entry.id   AF-A0A351F5L5-F1
#
_cell.length_a   1.000
_cell.length_b   1.000
_cell.length_c   1.000
_cell.angle_alpha   90.00
_cell.angle_beta   90.00
_cell.angle_gamma   90.00
#
_symmetry.space_group_name_H-M   'P 1'
#
loop_
_entity.id
_entity.type
_entity.pdbx_description
1 polymer ?
#
loop_
_entity_poly.entity_id
_entity_poly.type
_entity_poly.pdbx_seq_one_letter_code
_entity_poly.pdbx_strand_id
1 'polypeptide(L)'
;MKGIMRKIVAVVAVIALVLCVINVAPYAASADIAVRVGKTTYMQDDEFTAEIYFPKSYNKVAALDMSLSYDTTKLEIVKVTPGKGLRKARDKQVNGEVFSEN
;
A
#
# COMPACT_ATOMS: atom_id res chain seq x y z
N MET A 1 -20.79 47.11 -16.30
CA MET A 1 -19.52 46.35 -16.14
C MET A 1 -19.44 45.50 -14.87
N LYS A 2 -19.96 45.94 -13.70
CA LYS A 2 -19.87 45.17 -12.43
C LYS A 2 -20.60 43.82 -12.41
N GLY A 3 -21.74 43.69 -13.11
CA GLY A 3 -22.54 42.46 -13.12
C GLY A 3 -21.96 41.31 -13.96
N ILE A 4 -21.31 41.63 -15.08
CA ILE A 4 -20.73 40.65 -16.01
C ILE A 4 -19.45 40.05 -15.40
N MET A 5 -18.60 40.88 -14.80
CA MET A 5 -17.39 40.43 -14.09
C MET A 5 -17.70 39.47 -12.93
N ARG A 6 -18.78 39.71 -12.17
CA ARG A 6 -19.21 38.80 -11.10
C ARG A 6 -19.63 37.42 -11.62
N LYS A 7 -20.30 37.37 -12.77
CA LYS A 7 -20.70 36.10 -13.40
C LYS A 7 -19.50 35.31 -13.92
N ILE A 8 -18.51 35.99 -14.50
CA ILE A 8 -17.28 35.36 -14.99
C ILE A 8 -16.47 34.76 -13.82
N VAL A 9 -16.31 35.50 -12.72
CA VAL A 9 -15.60 35.01 -11.53
C VAL A 9 -16.31 33.80 -10.93
N ALA A 10 -17.65 33.81 -10.87
CA ALA A 10 -18.42 32.66 -10.38
C ALA A 10 -18.24 31.42 -11.26
N VAL A 11 -18.23 31.57 -12.59
CA VAL A 11 -18.04 30.45 -13.53
C VAL A 11 -16.63 29.86 -13.42
N VAL A 12 -15.60 30.71 -13.32
CA VAL A 12 -14.20 30.25 -13.17
C VAL A 12 -14.01 29.52 -11.84
N ALA A 13 -14.61 30.01 -10.74
CA ALA A 13 -14.56 29.35 -9.45
C ALA A 13 -15.22 27.97 -9.47
N VAL A 14 -16.36 27.83 -10.15
CA VAL A 14 -17.06 26.54 -10.30
C VAL A 14 -16.23 25.57 -11.14
N ILE A 15 -15.61 26.02 -12.23
CA ILE A 15 -14.76 25.17 -13.09
C ILE A 15 -13.50 24.72 -12.32
N ALA A 16 -12.86 25.63 -11.56
CA ALA A 16 -11.71 25.29 -10.72
C ALA A 16 -12.09 24.28 -9.62
N LEU A 17 -13.26 24.43 -9.01
CA LEU A 17 -13.75 23.49 -8.00
C LEU A 17 -13.98 22.10 -8.61
N VAL A 18 -14.63 22.03 -9.77
CA VAL A 18 -14.87 20.77 -10.50
C VAL A 18 -13.56 20.08 -10.90
N LEU A 19 -12.57 20.83 -11.39
CA LEU A 19 -11.25 20.29 -11.73
C LEU A 19 -10.48 19.78 -10.51
N CYS A 20 -10.61 20.44 -9.35
CA CYS A 20 -10.02 19.96 -8.10
C CYS A 20 -10.67 18.67 -7.60
N VAL A 21 -11.97 18.44 -7.84
CA VAL A 21 -12.66 17.21 -7.39
C VAL A 21 -12.30 16.00 -8.27
N ILE A 22 -12.00 16.21 -9.56
CA ILE A 22 -11.70 15.10 -10.49
C ILE A 22 -10.33 14.45 -10.23
N ASN A 23 -9.39 15.15 -9.56
CA ASN A 23 -7.99 14.69 -9.42
C ASN A 23 -7.67 13.94 -8.11
N VAL A 24 -8.69 13.59 -7.32
CA VAL A 24 -8.56 12.72 -6.14
C VAL A 24 -9.53 11.55 -6.27
N ALA A 25 -9.45 10.82 -7.37
CA ALA A 25 -9.92 9.45 -7.38
C ALA A 25 -8.91 8.62 -6.58
N PRO A 26 -9.28 8.03 -5.42
CA PRO A 26 -8.39 7.10 -4.74
C PRO A 26 -8.33 5.83 -5.59
N TYR A 27 -7.36 5.76 -6.50
CA TYR A 27 -6.97 4.49 -7.10
C TYR A 27 -6.19 3.67 -6.07
N ALA A 28 -6.84 3.30 -4.97
CA ALA A 28 -6.38 2.20 -4.15
C ALA A 28 -6.72 0.93 -4.92
N ALA A 29 -5.82 0.52 -5.81
CA ALA A 29 -5.86 -0.84 -6.32
C ALA A 29 -5.83 -1.77 -5.10
N SER A 30 -6.86 -2.60 -4.93
CA SER A 30 -6.88 -3.61 -3.88
C SER A 30 -5.66 -4.52 -4.09
N ALA A 31 -4.66 -4.36 -3.24
CA ALA A 31 -3.53 -5.27 -3.21
C ALA A 31 -3.99 -6.52 -2.42
N ASP A 32 -4.01 -7.66 -3.09
CA ASP A 32 -4.19 -8.96 -2.46
C ASP A 32 -2.92 -9.21 -1.63
N ILE A 33 -3.10 -9.43 -0.33
CA ILE A 33 -2.02 -9.76 0.60
C ILE A 33 -2.35 -11.12 1.18
N ALA A 34 -1.38 -12.02 1.16
CA ALA A 34 -1.55 -13.37 1.68
C ALA A 34 -0.47 -13.70 2.71
N VAL A 35 -0.82 -14.60 3.62
CA VAL A 35 0.09 -15.16 4.61
C VAL A 35 0.28 -16.64 4.31
N ARG A 36 1.53 -17.09 4.28
CA ARG A 36 1.90 -18.50 4.13
C ARG A 36 2.58 -18.99 5.38
N VAL A 37 2.14 -20.15 5.86
CA VAL A 37 2.78 -20.90 6.95
C VAL A 37 3.03 -22.32 6.45
N GLY A 38 4.16 -22.91 6.86
CA GLY A 38 4.59 -24.21 6.35
C GLY A 38 3.69 -25.38 6.76
N LYS A 39 3.03 -25.28 7.92
CA LYS A 39 2.13 -26.27 8.48
C LYS A 39 0.98 -25.57 9.21
N THR A 40 -0.12 -26.30 9.38
CA THR A 40 -1.30 -25.84 10.14
C THR A 40 -1.19 -26.10 11.64
N THR A 41 -0.24 -26.94 12.06
CA THR A 41 -0.07 -27.37 13.45
C THR A 41 1.41 -27.41 13.79
N TYR A 42 1.74 -26.89 14.97
CA TYR A 42 3.07 -26.89 15.58
C TYR A 42 2.93 -27.33 17.04
N MET A 43 4.01 -27.84 17.61
CA MET A 43 4.07 -28.18 19.03
C MET A 43 4.32 -26.91 19.86
N GLN A 44 4.11 -27.02 21.17
CA GLN A 44 4.51 -25.96 22.09
C GLN A 44 6.02 -25.71 21.96
N ASP A 45 6.42 -24.45 22.02
CA ASP A 45 7.80 -23.97 21.88
C ASP A 45 8.44 -24.14 20.48
N ASP A 46 7.70 -24.65 19.49
CA ASP A 46 8.17 -24.66 18.10
C ASP A 46 8.25 -23.22 17.56
N GLU A 47 9.38 -22.88 16.95
CA GLU A 47 9.50 -21.68 16.11
C GLU A 47 9.06 -21.99 14.67
N PHE A 48 8.24 -21.10 14.10
CA PHE A 48 7.90 -21.16 12.68
C PHE A 48 7.93 -19.78 12.03
N THR A 49 8.01 -19.77 10.71
CA THR A 49 7.95 -18.54 9.92
C THR A 49 6.60 -18.40 9.23
N ALA A 50 5.92 -17.27 9.48
CA ALA A 50 4.80 -16.80 8.69
C ALA A 50 5.30 -15.80 7.64
N GLU A 51 5.21 -16.16 6.37
CA GLU A 51 5.62 -15.31 5.25
C GLU A 51 4.44 -14.47 4.77
N ILE A 52 4.59 -13.14 4.83
CA ILE A 52 3.63 -12.19 4.23
C ILE A 52 4.11 -11.88 2.82
N TYR A 53 3.25 -12.08 1.82
CA TYR A 53 3.60 -11.89 0.41
C TYR A 53 2.43 -11.34 -0.41
N PHE A 54 2.78 -10.76 -1.55
CA PHE A 54 1.84 -10.37 -2.59
C PHE A 54 1.67 -11.54 -3.58
N PRO A 55 0.47 -12.12 -3.73
CA PRO A 55 0.23 -13.23 -4.66
C PRO A 55 0.37 -12.83 -6.13
N LYS A 56 0.14 -11.55 -6.42
CA LYS A 56 0.25 -10.96 -7.76
C LYS A 56 1.40 -9.97 -7.79
N SER A 57 2.01 -9.79 -8.97
CA SER A 57 3.00 -8.73 -9.17
C SER A 57 2.29 -7.37 -9.20
N TYR A 58 2.83 -6.40 -8.45
CA TYR A 58 2.30 -5.04 -8.38
C TYR A 58 3.31 -4.07 -8.98
N ASN A 59 2.90 -3.38 -10.04
CA ASN A 59 3.76 -2.43 -10.76
C ASN A 59 3.87 -1.05 -10.06
N LYS A 60 3.03 -0.78 -9.04
CA LYS A 60 2.90 0.52 -8.37
C LYS A 60 2.45 0.38 -6.92
N VAL A 61 3.33 -0.05 -6.02
CA VAL A 61 3.10 0.09 -4.57
C VAL A 61 3.87 1.32 -4.11
N ALA A 62 3.18 2.43 -3.88
CA ALA A 62 3.80 3.68 -3.44
C ALA A 62 4.14 3.65 -1.94
N ALA A 63 3.26 3.06 -1.13
CA ALA A 63 3.44 2.80 0.29
C ALA A 63 2.47 1.69 0.71
N LEU A 64 2.87 0.90 1.71
CA LEU A 64 2.03 -0.10 2.35
C LEU A 64 2.23 0.01 3.85
N ASP A 65 1.14 0.24 4.58
CA ASP A 65 1.10 0.18 6.04
C ASP A 65 0.18 -0.99 6.45
N MET A 66 0.64 -1.83 7.37
CA MET A 66 -0.05 -3.05 7.78
C MET A 66 0.10 -3.29 9.28
N SER A 67 -0.98 -3.74 9.89
CA SER A 67 -1.01 -4.28 11.25
C SER A 67 -1.36 -5.77 11.21
N LEU A 68 -0.55 -6.61 11.86
CA LEU A 68 -0.85 -8.02 12.06
C LEU A 68 -1.35 -8.24 13.50
N SER A 69 -2.58 -8.74 13.62
CA SER A 69 -3.13 -9.19 14.90
C SER A 69 -2.95 -10.68 15.06
N TYR A 70 -2.54 -11.13 16.25
CA TYR A 70 -2.37 -12.53 16.60
C TYR A 70 -2.73 -12.78 18.07
N ASP A 71 -2.94 -14.04 18.44
CA ASP A 71 -3.24 -14.43 19.82
C ASP A 71 -1.95 -14.50 20.64
N THR A 72 -1.71 -13.46 21.44
CA THR A 72 -0.51 -13.31 22.27
C THR A 72 -0.44 -14.29 23.43
N THR A 73 -1.53 -15.01 23.74
CA THR A 73 -1.52 -16.09 24.75
C THR A 73 -0.97 -17.40 24.19
N LYS A 74 -0.84 -17.50 22.85
CA LYS A 74 -0.41 -18.71 22.14
C LYS A 74 0.86 -18.53 21.32
N LEU A 75 1.12 -17.31 20.84
CA LEU A 75 2.22 -17.00 19.95
C LEU A 75 3.01 -15.80 20.48
N GLU A 76 4.31 -15.81 20.20
CA GLU A 76 5.22 -14.71 20.44
C GLU A 76 5.98 -14.38 19.15
N ILE A 77 6.15 -13.09 18.85
CA ILE A 77 7.00 -12.66 17.73
C ILE A 77 8.45 -12.66 18.21
N VAL A 78 9.22 -13.65 17.77
CA VAL A 78 10.66 -13.74 18.07
C VAL A 78 11.48 -12.79 17.19
N LYS A 79 11.13 -12.68 15.90
CA LYS A 79 11.89 -11.88 14.93
C LYS A 79 11.04 -11.47 13.73
N VAL A 80 11.28 -10.26 13.22
CA VAL A 80 10.74 -9.79 11.94
C VAL A 80 11.89 -9.52 10.97
N THR A 81 11.82 -10.08 9.77
CA THR A 81 12.82 -9.85 8.72
C THR A 81 12.16 -9.39 7.42
N PRO A 82 12.67 -8.32 6.78
CA PRO A 82 12.18 -7.91 5.47
C PRO A 82 12.41 -9.00 4.42
N GLY A 83 11.39 -9.27 3.59
CA GLY A 83 11.51 -10.17 2.44
C GLY A 83 12.50 -9.63 1.40
N LYS A 84 13.15 -10.54 0.65
CA LYS A 84 14.19 -10.19 -0.34
C LYS A 84 13.70 -9.19 -1.40
N GLY A 85 12.44 -9.30 -1.84
CA GLY A 85 11.83 -8.39 -2.82
C GLY A 85 11.66 -6.96 -2.29
N LEU A 86 11.39 -6.81 -0.99
CA LEU A 86 11.15 -5.50 -0.37
C LEU A 86 12.45 -4.68 -0.28
N ARG A 87 13.57 -5.33 0.00
CA ARG A 87 14.90 -4.70 -0.01
C ARG A 87 15.25 -4.18 -1.41
N LYS A 88 15.06 -5.00 -2.45
CA LYS A 88 15.28 -4.57 -3.84
C LYS A 88 14.35 -3.42 -4.25
N ALA A 89 13.07 -3.50 -3.89
CA ALA A 89 12.10 -2.45 -4.20
C ALA A 89 12.47 -1.11 -3.56
N ARG A 90 12.83 -1.13 -2.27
CA ARG A 90 13.37 0.04 -1.57
C ARG A 90 14.62 0.58 -2.26
N ASP A 91 15.59 -0.27 -2.56
CA ASP A 91 16.87 0.17 -3.14
C ASP A 91 16.66 0.78 -4.55
N LYS A 92 15.77 0.22 -5.39
CA LYS A 92 15.40 0.83 -6.69
C LYS A 92 14.68 2.17 -6.52
N GLN A 93 13.73 2.26 -5.59
CA GLN A 93 12.98 3.49 -5.33
C GLN A 93 13.88 4.62 -4.81
N VAL A 94 14.84 4.33 -3.92
CA VAL A 94 15.82 5.32 -3.43
C VAL A 94 16.70 5.86 -4.57
N ASN A 95 16.96 5.04 -5.59
CA ASN A 95 17.71 5.42 -6.78
C ASN A 95 16.85 6.08 -7.87
N GLY A 96 15.55 6.34 -7.61
CA GLY A 96 14.64 6.96 -8.58
C GLY A 96 14.10 6.01 -9.66
N GLU A 97 14.31 4.70 -9.52
CA GLU A 97 13.84 3.68 -10.46
C GLU A 97 12.54 3.04 -9.96
N VAL A 98 11.59 2.79 -10.87
CA VAL A 98 10.33 2.08 -10.56
C VAL A 98 10.63 0.59 -10.39
N PHE A 99 10.22 0.00 -9.26
CA PHE A 99 10.31 -1.44 -9.06
C PHE A 99 9.27 -2.15 -9.93
N SER A 100 9.73 -2.70 -11.05
CA SER A 100 9.06 -3.73 -11.84
C SER A 100 10.05 -4.88 -11.98
N GLU A 101 9.66 -6.08 -11.54
CA GLU A 101 10.22 -7.32 -12.07
C GLU A 101 9.06 -7.96 -12.87
N ASN A 102 9.30 -8.17 -14.17
CA ASN A 102 8.43 -8.98 -15.04
C ASN A 102 8.30 -10.39 -14.49
#